data_AF-A0AB35MMH2-F1
#
_entry.id   AF-A0AB35MMH2-F1
#
_cell.length_a   1.000
_cell.length_b   1.000
_cell.length_c   1.000
_cell.angle_alpha   90.00
_cell.angle_beta   90.00
_cell.angle_gamma   90.00
#
_symmetry.space_group_name_H-M   'P 1'
#
loop_
_entity.id
_entity.type
_entity.pdbx_description
1 polymer ?
#
loop_
_entity_poly.entity_id
_entity_poly.type
_entity_poly.pdbx_seq_one_letter_code
_entity_poly.pdbx_strand_id
1 'polypeptide(L)'
;MNNQIIELDKDTLEYFLNTSGVIDENNEIFKFLVTIFASSVSENIQIELPNLFSKFKRPSLQTKGNQIIGQNLEELHFLELDISKTFTLSNSGIKQLINCVRKEIMMKIRNSLSLYDRSYMIIQMSLLASVLSKITIYLDTDFIQEDCDCIDLLIKQFKRISSYIFFDPRVFLGELKTCLELIVNELLKMELAEDIQSKKISSINFQDMFDLFGLTFSIIQLDNYIDILPFLKEQERDEIQFTRGEGIVFPRRIFEQFSKYISETRDEIVVIGDKKIDIIMRYLEKVKKVSPSIIENYLSVTDDERAFKLGNNYVSVAERNLLVNDLALNQGISVDTAKLMIENLTLNNLEFYRNKIESLVGEPNKRMFRSPLINFSNFDLVPVFSFRESARYFSYRILRTDILNKKNGKEWARLIKENFDERLLPELKDIALKFDINAKTNYYLNQSKHKEIKKLIKSKKIMEEIDLFFIYDSTLYIYDLKNYGLARNMRQCKSIINTSIYKEFSKLRKLKTEIEAHKELFEVEFGRFIHIEIGIVTVNTTPYKYFFNGRVISMPELQKNHKLLI
;
A
#
# COMPACT_ATOMS: atom_id res chain seq x y z
N MET A 1 26.05 -14.63 -7.18
CA MET A 1 24.97 -13.88 -7.82
C MET A 1 25.58 -12.57 -8.28
N ASN A 2 25.82 -12.43 -9.58
CA ASN A 2 26.35 -11.19 -10.14
C ASN A 2 25.34 -10.09 -9.84
N ASN A 3 25.73 -9.10 -9.04
CA ASN A 3 25.05 -7.82 -9.04
C ASN A 3 25.11 -7.35 -10.50
N GLN A 4 23.99 -7.39 -11.22
CA GLN A 4 23.90 -6.73 -12.52
C GLN A 4 23.89 -5.24 -12.20
N ILE A 5 25.10 -4.69 -12.06
CA ILE A 5 25.28 -3.27 -11.85
C ILE A 5 25.04 -2.63 -13.22
N ILE A 6 23.94 -1.89 -13.33
CA ILE A 6 23.60 -1.18 -14.56
C ILE A 6 24.50 0.06 -14.61
N GLU A 7 25.22 0.25 -15.71
CA GLU A 7 25.95 1.50 -16.00
C GLU A 7 25.03 2.45 -16.77
N LEU A 8 25.05 3.73 -16.39
CA LEU A 8 24.48 4.79 -17.22
C LEU A 8 25.57 5.28 -18.18
N ASP A 9 25.29 5.26 -19.48
CA ASP A 9 26.19 5.86 -20.48
C ASP A 9 26.06 7.40 -20.51
N LYS A 10 27.03 8.03 -21.15
CA LYS A 10 27.19 9.48 -21.17
C LYS A 10 26.05 10.19 -21.93
N ASP A 11 25.55 9.60 -23.01
CA ASP A 11 24.50 10.21 -23.83
C ASP A 11 23.16 10.17 -23.07
N THR A 12 22.91 9.08 -22.33
CA THR A 12 21.78 8.97 -21.40
C THR A 12 21.82 10.03 -20.30
N LEU A 13 23.00 10.26 -19.71
CA LEU A 13 23.20 11.29 -18.69
C LEU A 13 22.98 12.71 -19.25
N GLU A 14 23.42 12.97 -20.48
CA GLU A 14 23.25 14.26 -21.14
C GLU A 14 21.78 14.53 -21.50
N TYR A 15 21.09 13.55 -22.09
CA TYR A 15 19.64 13.62 -22.32
C TYR A 15 18.88 13.93 -21.02
N PHE A 16 19.28 13.30 -19.92
CA PHE A 16 18.66 13.51 -18.62
C PHE A 16 18.79 14.96 -18.14
N LEU A 17 20.02 15.50 -18.12
CA LEU A 17 20.26 16.88 -17.69
C LEU A 17 19.47 17.90 -18.52
N ASN A 18 19.19 17.56 -19.78
CA ASN A 18 18.41 18.39 -20.69
C ASN A 18 16.88 18.21 -20.55
N THR A 19 16.40 17.09 -19.98
CA THR A 19 14.96 16.77 -19.86
C THR A 19 14.42 16.89 -18.43
N SER A 20 15.28 17.07 -17.43
CA SER A 20 14.92 17.13 -16.01
C SER A 20 14.35 18.48 -15.55
N GLY A 21 13.77 19.29 -16.44
CA GLY A 21 13.28 20.64 -16.14
C GLY A 21 11.74 20.78 -16.09
N VAL A 22 11.25 21.98 -16.43
CA VAL A 22 9.82 22.32 -16.52
C VAL A 22 9.13 21.49 -17.60
N ILE A 23 7.98 20.87 -17.27
CA ILE A 23 7.19 20.06 -18.21
C ILE A 23 6.19 20.95 -18.95
N ASP A 24 6.23 20.92 -20.29
CA ASP A 24 5.29 21.63 -21.17
C ASP A 24 4.15 20.74 -21.71
N GLU A 25 3.25 21.30 -22.51
CA GLU A 25 2.11 20.58 -23.10
C GLU A 25 2.53 19.54 -24.17
N ASN A 26 3.73 19.65 -24.73
CA ASN A 26 4.23 18.75 -25.76
C ASN A 26 4.95 17.53 -25.18
N ASN A 27 5.26 17.54 -23.89
CA ASN A 27 5.89 16.43 -23.21
C ASN A 27 5.00 15.17 -23.21
N GLU A 28 5.61 14.02 -23.51
CA GLU A 28 4.91 12.73 -23.62
C GLU A 28 4.27 12.27 -22.29
N ILE A 29 4.87 12.59 -21.14
CA ILE A 29 4.29 12.30 -19.82
C ILE A 29 3.04 13.14 -19.59
N PHE A 30 3.07 14.42 -19.94
CA PHE A 30 1.90 15.29 -19.81
C PHE A 30 0.74 14.80 -20.69
N LYS A 31 1.01 14.51 -21.97
CA LYS A 31 0.00 13.94 -22.89
C LYS A 31 -0.58 12.64 -22.36
N PHE A 32 0.25 11.74 -21.86
CA PHE A 32 -0.16 10.47 -21.25
C PHE A 32 -1.10 10.70 -20.05
N LEU A 33 -0.71 11.56 -19.11
CA LEU A 33 -1.51 11.87 -17.92
C LEU A 33 -2.85 12.52 -18.27
N VAL A 34 -2.84 13.51 -19.16
CA VAL A 34 -4.05 14.17 -19.67
C VAL A 34 -4.99 13.15 -20.33
N THR A 35 -4.45 12.27 -21.17
CA THR A 35 -5.22 11.22 -21.87
C THR A 35 -5.94 10.31 -20.88
N ILE A 36 -5.22 9.75 -19.92
CA ILE A 36 -5.79 8.80 -18.95
C ILE A 36 -6.75 9.51 -18.01
N PHE A 37 -6.39 10.70 -17.53
CA PHE A 37 -7.27 11.50 -16.68
C PHE A 37 -8.59 11.85 -17.38
N ALA A 38 -8.53 12.37 -18.60
CA ALA A 38 -9.73 12.75 -19.35
C ALA A 38 -10.64 11.55 -19.58
N SER A 39 -10.05 10.41 -19.94
CA SER A 39 -10.76 9.16 -20.17
C SER A 39 -11.45 8.68 -18.88
N SER A 40 -10.71 8.61 -17.77
CA SER A 40 -11.26 8.19 -16.47
C SER A 40 -12.37 9.10 -15.96
N VAL A 41 -12.25 10.43 -16.11
CA VAL A 41 -13.34 11.34 -15.72
C VAL A 41 -14.55 11.15 -16.62
N SER A 42 -14.37 11.07 -17.95
CA SER A 42 -15.48 10.95 -18.90
C SER A 42 -16.28 9.66 -18.75
N GLU A 43 -15.65 8.56 -18.35
CA GLU A 43 -16.31 7.28 -18.13
C GLU A 43 -17.06 7.21 -16.80
N ASN A 44 -16.64 7.99 -15.79
CA ASN A 44 -17.20 7.95 -14.44
C ASN A 44 -18.12 9.13 -14.12
N ILE A 45 -18.00 10.25 -14.84
CA ILE A 45 -18.76 11.49 -14.58
C ILE A 45 -19.12 12.20 -15.88
N GLN A 46 -20.35 12.71 -15.96
CA GLN A 46 -20.82 13.61 -17.02
C GLN A 46 -20.40 15.07 -16.76
N ILE A 47 -19.09 15.33 -16.63
CA ILE A 47 -18.55 16.70 -16.55
C ILE A 47 -17.86 17.06 -17.86
N GLU A 48 -18.11 18.28 -18.33
CA GLU A 48 -17.40 18.84 -19.48
C GLU A 48 -15.97 19.22 -19.07
N LEU A 49 -14.98 18.53 -19.65
CA LEU A 49 -13.56 18.82 -19.42
C LEU A 49 -13.09 19.98 -20.31
N PRO A 50 -12.06 20.75 -19.90
CA PRO A 50 -11.51 21.80 -20.74
C PRO A 50 -11.05 21.26 -22.11
N ASN A 51 -11.13 22.10 -23.16
CA ASN A 51 -10.81 21.71 -24.55
C ASN A 51 -9.43 21.08 -24.75
N LEU A 52 -8.45 21.37 -23.89
CA LEU A 52 -7.13 20.73 -23.93
C LEU A 52 -7.23 19.20 -23.69
N PHE A 53 -8.17 18.77 -22.85
CA PHE A 53 -8.39 17.37 -22.49
C PHE A 53 -9.26 16.62 -23.51
N SER A 54 -10.12 17.32 -24.25
CA SER A 54 -11.05 16.69 -25.21
C SER A 54 -10.36 16.10 -26.45
N LYS A 55 -9.10 16.50 -26.71
CA LYS A 55 -8.31 16.07 -27.87
C LYS A 55 -7.82 14.61 -27.78
N PHE A 56 -7.76 14.05 -26.57
CA PHE A 56 -7.14 12.74 -26.31
C PHE A 56 -8.17 11.69 -25.89
N LYS A 57 -9.17 11.44 -26.74
CA LYS A 57 -10.20 10.41 -26.45
C LYS A 57 -9.61 9.00 -26.58
N ARG A 58 -9.43 8.33 -25.44
CA ARG A 58 -9.06 6.92 -25.29
C ARG A 58 -10.00 6.28 -24.26
N PRO A 59 -10.04 4.94 -24.15
CA PRO A 59 -10.66 4.29 -22.99
C PRO A 59 -9.85 4.59 -21.72
N SER A 60 -10.48 4.57 -20.55
CA SER A 60 -9.75 4.59 -19.27
C SER A 60 -8.87 3.35 -19.14
N LEU A 61 -7.92 3.38 -18.21
CA LEU A 61 -7.09 2.19 -17.91
C LEU A 61 -7.94 0.99 -17.46
N GLN A 62 -9.06 1.24 -16.77
CA GLN A 62 -9.97 0.18 -16.35
C GLN A 62 -10.65 -0.49 -17.54
N THR A 63 -11.20 0.32 -18.45
CA THR A 63 -11.83 -0.18 -19.67
C THR A 63 -10.81 -0.87 -20.59
N LYS A 64 -9.64 -0.25 -20.79
CA LYS A 64 -8.53 -0.83 -21.57
C LYS A 64 -8.04 -2.14 -20.97
N GLY A 65 -7.91 -2.22 -19.64
CA GLY A 65 -7.48 -3.43 -18.94
C GLY A 65 -8.47 -4.58 -19.12
N ASN A 66 -9.77 -4.31 -18.96
CA ASN A 66 -10.84 -5.28 -19.20
C ASN A 66 -10.83 -5.79 -20.64
N GLN A 67 -10.67 -4.90 -21.62
CA GLN A 67 -10.56 -5.27 -23.04
C GLN A 67 -9.34 -6.14 -23.32
N ILE A 68 -8.18 -5.81 -22.74
CA ILE A 68 -6.96 -6.62 -22.87
C ILE A 68 -7.19 -8.02 -22.27
N ILE A 69 -7.79 -8.11 -21.08
CA ILE A 69 -8.13 -9.40 -20.46
C ILE A 69 -9.04 -10.20 -21.40
N GLY A 70 -10.09 -9.59 -21.93
CA GLY A 70 -11.03 -10.21 -22.85
C GLY A 70 -10.39 -10.71 -24.15
N GLN A 71 -9.49 -9.92 -24.74
CA GLN A 71 -8.70 -10.33 -25.91
C GLN A 71 -7.82 -11.55 -25.60
N ASN A 72 -7.14 -11.56 -24.46
CA ASN A 72 -6.31 -12.70 -24.08
C ASN A 72 -7.14 -13.94 -23.73
N LEU A 73 -8.36 -13.79 -23.22
CA LEU A 73 -9.29 -14.92 -23.07
C LEU A 73 -9.67 -15.53 -24.42
N GLU A 74 -9.91 -14.71 -25.43
CA GLU A 74 -10.20 -15.13 -26.81
C GLU A 74 -8.98 -15.82 -27.44
N GLU A 75 -7.80 -15.20 -27.39
CA GLU A 75 -6.55 -15.74 -27.94
C GLU A 75 -6.15 -17.08 -27.31
N LEU A 76 -6.49 -17.30 -26.04
CA LEU A 76 -6.25 -18.56 -25.33
C LEU A 76 -7.43 -19.56 -25.49
N HIS A 77 -8.40 -19.26 -26.36
CA HIS A 77 -9.59 -20.07 -26.65
C HIS A 77 -10.49 -20.36 -25.42
N PHE A 78 -10.40 -19.56 -24.35
CA PHE A 78 -11.27 -19.70 -23.19
C PHE A 78 -12.72 -19.31 -23.47
N LEU A 79 -12.96 -18.42 -24.45
CA LEU A 79 -14.32 -18.01 -24.83
C LEU A 79 -15.06 -19.03 -25.71
N GLU A 80 -14.33 -19.96 -26.33
CA GLU A 80 -14.91 -21.05 -27.14
C GLU A 80 -15.38 -22.22 -26.29
N LEU A 81 -14.83 -22.34 -25.07
CA LEU A 81 -15.29 -23.27 -24.06
C LEU A 81 -16.58 -22.70 -23.47
N ASP A 82 -17.68 -23.46 -23.47
CA ASP A 82 -18.90 -23.09 -22.74
C ASP A 82 -18.64 -23.26 -21.23
N ILE A 83 -17.76 -22.43 -20.66
CA ILE A 83 -17.18 -22.58 -19.32
C ILE A 83 -18.29 -22.70 -18.26
N SER A 84 -19.35 -21.88 -18.39
CA SER A 84 -20.47 -21.86 -17.45
C SER A 84 -21.36 -23.09 -17.53
N LYS A 85 -21.46 -23.78 -18.68
CA LYS A 85 -22.23 -25.03 -18.80
C LYS A 85 -21.40 -26.31 -18.68
N THR A 86 -20.08 -26.23 -18.87
CA THR A 86 -19.21 -27.41 -18.96
C THR A 86 -18.49 -27.72 -17.63
N PHE A 87 -18.27 -26.72 -16.77
CA PHE A 87 -17.52 -26.91 -15.51
C PHE A 87 -18.16 -26.17 -14.35
N THR A 88 -18.26 -26.81 -13.19
CA THR A 88 -18.49 -26.09 -11.93
C THR A 88 -17.23 -25.25 -11.63
N LEU A 89 -17.35 -23.91 -11.74
CA LEU A 89 -16.24 -22.98 -11.53
C LEU A 89 -15.82 -22.92 -10.06
N SER A 90 -14.98 -23.87 -9.65
CA SER A 90 -14.29 -23.81 -8.35
C SER A 90 -13.35 -22.60 -8.29
N ASN A 91 -13.12 -22.08 -7.08
CA ASN A 91 -12.11 -21.03 -6.85
C ASN A 91 -10.72 -21.44 -7.38
N SER A 92 -10.38 -22.73 -7.34
CA SER A 92 -9.16 -23.26 -7.94
C SER A 92 -9.15 -23.14 -9.46
N GLY A 93 -10.26 -23.49 -10.13
CA GLY A 93 -10.38 -23.39 -11.59
C GLY A 93 -10.29 -21.94 -12.07
N ILE A 94 -11.03 -21.03 -11.43
CA ILE A 94 -10.97 -19.59 -11.77
C ILE A 94 -9.54 -19.05 -11.60
N LYS A 95 -8.85 -19.41 -10.51
CA LYS A 95 -7.45 -19.00 -10.30
C LYS A 95 -6.52 -19.53 -11.39
N GLN A 96 -6.69 -20.77 -11.83
CA GLN A 96 -5.87 -21.35 -12.89
C GLN A 96 -6.05 -20.59 -14.20
N LEU A 97 -7.30 -20.32 -14.60
CA LEU A 97 -7.62 -19.51 -15.78
C LEU A 97 -7.01 -18.11 -15.69
N ILE A 98 -7.24 -17.41 -14.58
CA ILE A 98 -6.66 -16.08 -14.35
C ILE A 98 -5.13 -16.12 -14.45
N ASN A 99 -4.48 -17.15 -13.87
CA ASN A 99 -3.03 -17.30 -13.93
C ASN A 99 -2.51 -17.55 -15.34
N CYS A 100 -3.24 -18.26 -16.20
CA CYS A 100 -2.88 -18.43 -17.61
C CYS A 100 -2.92 -17.10 -18.37
N VAL A 101 -4.03 -16.37 -18.26
CA VAL A 101 -4.18 -15.03 -18.88
C VAL A 101 -3.11 -14.07 -18.37
N ARG A 102 -2.85 -14.09 -17.06
CA ARG A 102 -1.83 -13.28 -16.41
C ARG A 102 -0.43 -13.56 -16.96
N LYS A 103 -0.08 -14.82 -17.21
CA LYS A 103 1.23 -15.19 -17.79
C LYS A 103 1.39 -14.63 -19.21
N GLU A 104 0.35 -14.72 -20.03
CA GLU A 104 0.36 -14.18 -21.40
C GLU A 104 0.54 -12.66 -21.41
N ILE A 105 -0.23 -11.94 -20.58
CA ILE A 105 -0.10 -10.48 -20.45
C ILE A 105 1.29 -10.09 -19.91
N MET A 106 1.83 -10.82 -18.93
CA MET A 106 3.20 -10.57 -18.45
C MET A 106 4.25 -10.76 -19.54
N MET A 107 4.07 -11.74 -20.44
CA MET A 107 4.94 -11.90 -21.60
C MET A 107 4.83 -10.71 -22.55
N LYS A 108 3.61 -10.23 -22.83
CA LYS A 108 3.39 -9.02 -23.64
C LYS A 108 4.04 -7.76 -23.03
N ILE A 109 3.96 -7.60 -21.71
CA ILE A 109 4.67 -6.52 -20.99
C ILE A 109 6.18 -6.62 -21.21
N ARG A 110 6.78 -7.80 -20.98
CA ARG A 110 8.22 -8.00 -21.15
C ARG A 110 8.68 -7.78 -22.59
N ASN A 111 7.89 -8.23 -23.56
CA ASN A 111 8.15 -7.99 -24.97
C ASN A 111 8.06 -6.51 -25.32
N SER A 112 7.11 -5.76 -24.75
CA SER A 112 7.02 -4.31 -24.94
C SER A 112 8.22 -3.60 -24.34
N LEU A 113 8.64 -3.97 -23.12
CA LEU A 113 9.78 -3.35 -22.44
C LEU A 113 11.11 -3.64 -23.16
N SER A 114 11.25 -4.81 -23.78
CA SER A 114 12.49 -5.19 -24.46
C SER A 114 12.75 -4.42 -25.76
N LEU A 115 11.78 -3.67 -26.29
CA LEU A 115 11.95 -2.81 -27.46
C LEU A 115 12.76 -1.55 -27.17
N TYR A 116 12.75 -1.11 -25.91
CA TYR A 116 13.32 0.16 -25.49
C TYR A 116 14.67 -0.02 -24.82
N ASP A 117 15.46 1.06 -24.80
CA ASP A 117 16.63 1.12 -23.96
C ASP A 117 16.22 1.12 -22.48
N ARG A 118 16.83 0.21 -21.72
CA ARG A 118 16.49 -0.04 -20.33
C ARG A 118 16.78 1.17 -19.44
N SER A 119 17.92 1.82 -19.63
CA SER A 119 18.37 2.95 -18.81
C SER A 119 17.47 4.16 -19.05
N TYR A 120 17.19 4.47 -20.32
CA TYR A 120 16.24 5.53 -20.67
C TYR A 120 14.83 5.26 -20.12
N MET A 121 14.34 4.02 -20.21
CA MET A 121 13.02 3.66 -19.65
C MET A 121 12.98 3.86 -18.13
N ILE A 122 14.00 3.40 -17.39
CA ILE A 122 14.04 3.60 -15.93
C ILE A 122 14.02 5.09 -15.58
N ILE A 123 14.72 5.93 -16.35
CA ILE A 123 14.74 7.38 -16.16
C ILE A 123 13.37 8.00 -16.45
N GLN A 124 12.76 7.69 -17.59
CA GLN A 124 11.43 8.23 -17.93
C GLN A 124 10.36 7.78 -16.92
N MET A 125 10.42 6.53 -16.47
CA MET A 125 9.55 6.03 -15.41
C MET A 125 9.83 6.73 -14.06
N SER A 126 11.07 7.06 -13.76
CA SER A 126 11.44 7.86 -12.58
C SER A 126 10.93 9.30 -12.66
N LEU A 127 10.97 9.91 -13.85
CA LEU A 127 10.38 11.21 -14.11
C LEU A 127 8.87 11.18 -13.89
N LEU A 128 8.18 10.19 -14.47
CA LEU A 128 6.75 9.99 -14.25
C LEU A 128 6.42 9.75 -12.77
N ALA A 129 7.23 8.98 -12.05
CA ALA A 129 7.05 8.77 -10.61
C ALA A 129 7.11 10.09 -9.84
N SER A 130 8.09 10.93 -10.17
CA SER A 130 8.23 12.24 -9.54
C SER A 130 7.04 13.15 -9.87
N VAL A 131 6.56 13.16 -11.11
CA VAL A 131 5.34 13.88 -11.51
C VAL A 131 4.12 13.42 -10.71
N LEU A 132 3.88 12.11 -10.62
CA LEU A 132 2.77 11.56 -9.83
C LEU A 132 2.88 11.93 -8.34
N SER A 133 4.11 11.99 -7.81
CA SER A 133 4.37 12.39 -6.43
C SER A 133 4.16 13.89 -6.22
N LYS A 134 4.56 14.75 -7.17
CA LYS A 134 4.26 16.19 -7.16
C LYS A 134 2.75 16.40 -7.07
N ILE A 135 1.99 15.74 -7.94
CA ILE A 135 0.53 15.82 -7.92
C ILE A 135 0.00 15.38 -6.55
N THR A 136 0.42 14.21 -6.06
CA THR A 136 -0.03 13.67 -4.76
C THR A 136 0.26 14.63 -3.59
N ILE A 137 1.47 15.18 -3.52
CA ILE A 137 1.90 16.08 -2.45
C ILE A 137 1.04 17.34 -2.40
N TYR A 138 0.68 17.89 -3.56
CA TYR A 138 -0.01 19.16 -3.67
C TYR A 138 -1.53 19.05 -3.83
N LEU A 139 -2.11 17.84 -3.96
CA LEU A 139 -3.56 17.66 -4.01
C LEU A 139 -4.26 18.16 -2.74
N ASP A 140 -3.64 17.93 -1.59
CA ASP A 140 -4.21 18.25 -0.27
C ASP A 140 -3.69 19.58 0.31
N THR A 141 -3.06 20.45 -0.50
CA THR A 141 -2.53 21.75 -0.05
C THR A 141 -3.29 22.91 -0.67
N ASP A 142 -3.44 24.03 0.06
CA ASP A 142 -4.01 25.26 -0.54
C ASP A 142 -3.02 25.96 -1.48
N PHE A 143 -1.73 25.65 -1.34
CA PHE A 143 -0.67 26.20 -2.18
C PHE A 143 -0.61 25.49 -3.53
N ILE A 144 -0.63 26.26 -4.61
CA ILE A 144 -0.21 25.85 -5.95
C ILE A 144 0.79 26.89 -6.39
N GLN A 145 2.03 26.48 -6.60
CA GLN A 145 3.05 27.37 -7.14
C GLN A 145 2.56 27.83 -8.52
N GLU A 146 2.43 29.14 -8.71
CA GLU A 146 2.04 29.71 -10.00
C GLU A 146 3.28 29.92 -10.85
N ASP A 147 3.68 28.92 -11.64
CA ASP A 147 4.76 29.05 -12.62
C ASP A 147 4.57 28.09 -13.82
N CYS A 148 5.40 28.28 -14.87
CA CYS A 148 5.36 27.74 -16.25
C CYS A 148 5.29 26.21 -16.46
N ASP A 149 4.89 25.42 -15.46
CA ASP A 149 4.82 23.95 -15.51
C ASP A 149 3.39 23.45 -15.71
N CYS A 150 3.16 22.70 -16.79
CA CYS A 150 1.83 22.20 -17.15
C CYS A 150 1.28 21.16 -16.16
N ILE A 151 2.13 20.54 -15.33
CA ILE A 151 1.66 19.67 -14.24
C ILE A 151 0.84 20.45 -13.20
N ASP A 152 1.14 21.72 -12.97
CA ASP A 152 0.38 22.54 -12.01
C ASP A 152 -1.05 22.80 -12.49
N LEU A 153 -1.28 22.82 -13.82
CA LEU A 153 -2.62 22.83 -14.41
C LEU A 153 -3.38 21.54 -14.09
N LEU A 154 -2.76 20.37 -14.20
CA LEU A 154 -3.38 19.09 -13.83
C LEU A 154 -3.77 19.07 -12.35
N ILE A 155 -2.89 19.54 -11.46
CA ILE A 155 -3.18 19.65 -10.02
C ILE A 155 -4.41 20.54 -9.78
N LYS A 156 -4.47 21.71 -10.44
CA LYS A 156 -5.63 22.62 -10.38
C LYS A 156 -6.92 21.91 -10.81
N GLN A 157 -6.90 21.10 -11.88
CA GLN A 157 -8.10 20.37 -12.33
C GLN A 157 -8.49 19.24 -11.38
N PHE A 158 -7.54 18.45 -10.88
CA PHE A 158 -7.86 17.40 -9.91
C PHE A 158 -8.51 17.97 -8.64
N LYS A 159 -8.04 19.11 -8.12
CA LYS A 159 -8.66 19.79 -6.97
C LYS A 159 -10.08 20.25 -7.22
N ARG A 160 -10.41 20.66 -8.45
CA ARG A 160 -11.80 21.03 -8.81
C ARG A 160 -12.74 19.82 -8.77
N ILE A 161 -12.21 18.61 -8.97
CA ILE A 161 -13.00 17.38 -9.07
C ILE A 161 -12.97 16.57 -7.76
N SER A 162 -12.01 16.78 -6.87
CA SER A 162 -11.93 16.06 -5.59
C SER A 162 -13.15 16.27 -4.67
N SER A 163 -13.99 17.27 -4.94
CA SER A 163 -15.27 17.52 -4.26
C SER A 163 -16.41 16.59 -4.70
N TYR A 164 -16.28 15.86 -5.81
CA TYR A 164 -17.31 14.94 -6.28
C TYR A 164 -17.20 13.56 -5.61
N ILE A 165 -18.36 12.97 -5.31
CA ILE A 165 -18.46 11.66 -4.65
C ILE A 165 -18.03 10.52 -5.59
N PHE A 166 -18.16 10.70 -6.90
CA PHE A 166 -18.03 9.64 -7.92
C PHE A 166 -16.61 9.44 -8.45
N PHE A 167 -15.69 10.39 -8.26
CA PHE A 167 -14.28 10.25 -8.66
C PHE A 167 -13.38 10.82 -7.58
N ASP A 168 -12.50 9.98 -7.03
CA ASP A 168 -11.44 10.42 -6.13
C ASP A 168 -10.09 10.39 -6.87
N PRO A 169 -9.47 11.56 -7.14
CA PRO A 169 -8.14 11.65 -7.73
C PRO A 169 -7.08 10.79 -7.04
N ARG A 170 -7.21 10.54 -5.74
CA ARG A 170 -6.26 9.72 -4.98
C ARG A 170 -6.30 8.26 -5.40
N VAL A 171 -7.48 7.72 -5.74
CA VAL A 171 -7.64 6.35 -6.24
C VAL A 171 -6.98 6.22 -7.61
N PHE A 172 -7.28 7.14 -8.52
CA PHE A 172 -6.68 7.23 -9.85
C PHE A 172 -5.14 7.28 -9.79
N LEU A 173 -4.57 8.13 -8.92
CA LEU A 173 -3.13 8.20 -8.75
C LEU A 173 -2.56 6.91 -8.17
N GLY A 174 -3.25 6.28 -7.21
CA GLY A 174 -2.85 5.00 -6.64
C GLY A 174 -2.74 3.88 -7.67
N GLU A 175 -3.66 3.83 -8.64
CA GLU A 175 -3.65 2.89 -9.75
C GLU A 175 -2.44 3.11 -10.68
N LEU A 176 -2.19 4.36 -11.09
CA LEU A 176 -1.03 4.72 -11.91
C LEU A 176 0.29 4.41 -11.20
N LYS A 177 0.39 4.76 -9.92
CA LYS A 177 1.58 4.47 -9.10
C LYS A 177 1.84 2.96 -9.02
N THR A 178 0.79 2.15 -8.87
CA THR A 178 0.93 0.69 -8.81
C THR A 178 1.39 0.11 -10.16
N CYS A 179 0.87 0.63 -11.27
CA CYS A 179 1.34 0.24 -12.60
C CYS A 179 2.82 0.58 -12.79
N LEU A 180 3.21 1.80 -12.42
CA LEU A 180 4.59 2.26 -12.54
C LEU A 180 5.55 1.43 -11.68
N GLU A 181 5.14 1.08 -10.45
CA GLU A 181 5.91 0.17 -9.58
C GLU A 181 6.17 -1.18 -10.27
N LEU A 182 5.18 -1.76 -10.95
CA LEU A 182 5.35 -3.02 -11.69
C LEU A 182 6.34 -2.85 -12.85
N ILE A 183 6.16 -1.81 -13.66
CA ILE A 183 7.02 -1.52 -14.83
C ILE A 183 8.47 -1.36 -14.40
N VAL A 184 8.75 -0.50 -13.42
CA VAL A 184 10.11 -0.26 -12.92
C VAL A 184 10.71 -1.53 -12.31
N ASN A 185 9.91 -2.31 -11.59
CA ASN A 185 10.38 -3.56 -11.00
C ASN A 185 10.72 -4.61 -12.06
N GLU A 186 9.97 -4.72 -13.15
CA GLU A 186 10.34 -5.60 -14.27
C GLU A 186 11.59 -5.07 -14.97
N LEU A 187 11.67 -3.78 -15.28
CA LEU A 187 12.88 -3.16 -15.86
C LEU A 187 14.13 -3.43 -15.02
N LEU A 188 14.05 -3.33 -13.69
CA LEU A 188 15.19 -3.59 -12.79
C LEU A 188 15.56 -5.08 -12.69
N LYS A 189 14.64 -6.00 -12.98
CA LYS A 189 14.90 -7.45 -12.92
C LYS A 189 15.21 -8.10 -14.26
N MET A 190 14.88 -7.46 -15.37
CA MET A 190 15.20 -7.96 -16.69
C MET A 190 16.69 -8.28 -16.76
N GLU A 191 17.01 -9.52 -17.09
CA GLU A 191 18.38 -9.89 -17.39
C GLU A 191 18.82 -9.07 -18.60
N LEU A 192 20.06 -8.57 -18.57
CA LEU A 192 20.69 -8.02 -19.76
C LEU A 192 20.78 -9.18 -20.76
N ALA A 193 19.84 -9.23 -21.70
CA ALA A 193 20.00 -10.12 -22.85
C ALA A 193 21.29 -9.72 -23.54
N GLU A 194 22.16 -10.69 -23.84
CA GLU A 194 23.27 -10.46 -24.76
C GLU A 194 22.68 -9.89 -26.04
N ASP A 195 23.10 -8.68 -26.40
CA ASP A 195 22.51 -7.82 -27.42
C ASP A 195 22.09 -8.58 -28.68
N ILE A 196 20.78 -8.79 -28.85
CA ILE A 196 20.23 -9.03 -30.18
C ILE A 196 20.33 -7.67 -30.89
N GLN A 197 21.26 -7.60 -31.86
CA GLN A 197 21.70 -6.57 -32.83
C GLN A 197 20.68 -5.51 -33.36
N SER A 198 19.52 -5.36 -32.76
CA SER A 198 18.50 -4.37 -33.06
C SER A 198 18.73 -3.09 -32.25
N LYS A 199 18.79 -1.95 -32.93
CA LYS A 199 18.87 -0.63 -32.31
C LYS A 199 17.64 -0.42 -31.41
N LYS A 200 17.83 -0.37 -30.10
CA LYS A 200 16.77 -0.11 -29.12
C LYS A 200 16.22 1.31 -29.28
N ILE A 201 14.93 1.49 -28.98
CA ILE A 201 14.27 2.80 -29.01
C ILE A 201 14.64 3.57 -27.74
N SER A 202 15.14 4.80 -27.87
CA SER A 202 15.64 5.60 -26.74
C SER A 202 14.55 6.30 -25.93
N SER A 203 13.33 6.45 -26.45
CA SER A 203 12.24 7.11 -25.72
C SER A 203 10.89 6.49 -26.04
N ILE A 204 10.06 6.31 -25.02
CA ILE A 204 8.68 5.86 -25.19
C ILE A 204 7.76 7.06 -25.41
N ASN A 205 6.88 6.98 -26.41
CA ASN A 205 5.87 8.00 -26.65
C ASN A 205 4.62 7.76 -25.77
N PHE A 206 3.70 8.72 -25.72
CA PHE A 206 2.51 8.64 -24.87
C PHE A 206 1.57 7.49 -25.24
N GLN A 207 1.53 7.08 -26.51
CA GLN A 207 0.68 5.99 -26.98
C GLN A 207 1.21 4.64 -26.48
N ASP A 208 2.50 4.42 -26.65
CA ASP A 208 3.17 3.22 -26.17
C ASP A 208 3.15 3.16 -24.63
N MET A 209 3.28 4.30 -23.94
CA MET A 209 3.06 4.38 -22.49
C MET A 209 1.62 3.99 -22.13
N PHE A 210 0.62 4.50 -22.85
CA PHE A 210 -0.78 4.15 -22.62
C PHE A 210 -1.04 2.65 -22.78
N ASP A 211 -0.51 2.03 -23.84
CA ASP A 211 -0.67 0.59 -24.07
C ASP A 211 0.08 -0.26 -23.04
N LEU A 212 1.30 0.13 -22.65
CA LEU A 212 2.07 -0.52 -21.58
C LEU A 212 1.35 -0.44 -20.23
N PHE A 213 0.80 0.72 -19.88
CA PHE A 213 0.01 0.88 -18.65
C PHE A 213 -1.31 0.10 -18.71
N GLY A 214 -1.95 0.01 -19.88
CA GLY A 214 -3.13 -0.85 -20.07
C GLY A 214 -2.82 -2.33 -19.80
N LEU A 215 -1.72 -2.85 -20.37
CA LEU A 215 -1.25 -4.22 -20.09
C LEU A 215 -0.96 -4.42 -18.60
N THR A 216 -0.26 -3.46 -17.99
CA THR A 216 0.11 -3.52 -16.59
C THR A 216 -1.11 -3.45 -15.65
N PHE A 217 -2.07 -2.60 -15.95
CA PHE A 217 -3.31 -2.48 -15.20
C PHE A 217 -4.12 -3.78 -15.26
N SER A 218 -4.11 -4.47 -16.41
CA SER A 218 -4.74 -5.78 -16.56
C SER A 218 -4.17 -6.81 -15.57
N ILE A 219 -2.86 -6.80 -15.32
CA ILE A 219 -2.24 -7.67 -14.30
C ILE A 219 -2.76 -7.34 -12.90
N ILE A 220 -2.88 -6.06 -12.57
CA ILE A 220 -3.42 -5.61 -11.28
C ILE A 220 -4.89 -6.04 -11.12
N GLN A 221 -5.70 -5.91 -12.17
CA GLN A 221 -7.09 -6.37 -12.17
C GLN A 221 -7.19 -7.89 -11.98
N LEU A 222 -6.37 -8.67 -12.67
CA LEU A 222 -6.34 -10.13 -12.50
C LEU A 222 -5.92 -10.54 -11.08
N ASP A 223 -4.93 -9.86 -10.50
CA ASP A 223 -4.53 -10.06 -9.10
C ASP A 223 -5.68 -9.71 -8.13
N ASN A 224 -6.41 -8.62 -8.39
CA ASN A 224 -7.61 -8.24 -7.64
C ASN A 224 -8.71 -9.31 -7.75
N TYR A 225 -8.95 -9.85 -8.95
CA TYR A 225 -9.90 -10.94 -9.18
C TYR A 225 -9.55 -12.19 -8.37
N ILE A 226 -8.28 -12.55 -8.24
CA ILE A 226 -7.84 -13.63 -7.35
C ILE A 226 -8.12 -13.32 -5.88
N ASP A 227 -7.92 -12.06 -5.49
CA ASP A 227 -8.08 -11.60 -4.11
C ASP A 227 -9.55 -11.47 -3.69
N ILE A 228 -10.50 -11.32 -4.62
CA ILE A 228 -11.93 -11.28 -4.30
C ILE A 228 -12.58 -12.66 -4.17
N LEU A 229 -12.01 -13.71 -4.78
CA LEU A 229 -12.61 -15.07 -4.79
C LEU A 229 -13.07 -15.61 -3.41
N PRO A 230 -12.34 -15.36 -2.30
CA PRO A 230 -12.79 -15.81 -0.98
C PRO A 230 -14.06 -15.12 -0.46
N PHE A 231 -14.48 -14.00 -1.05
CA PHE A 231 -15.64 -13.21 -0.63
C PHE A 231 -16.90 -13.47 -1.47
N LEU A 232 -16.80 -14.31 -2.49
CA LEU A 232 -17.94 -14.77 -3.28
C LEU A 232 -18.78 -15.77 -2.50
N LYS A 233 -20.09 -15.57 -2.50
CA LYS A 233 -21.04 -16.61 -2.07
C LYS A 233 -21.11 -17.69 -3.14
N GLU A 234 -21.51 -18.89 -2.75
CA GLU A 234 -21.58 -20.05 -3.65
C GLU A 234 -22.51 -19.78 -4.85
N GLN A 235 -23.69 -19.22 -4.59
CA GLN A 235 -24.67 -18.82 -5.61
C GLN A 235 -24.20 -17.68 -6.55
N GLU A 236 -23.24 -16.86 -6.11
CA GLU A 236 -22.73 -15.73 -6.90
C GLU A 236 -21.70 -16.18 -7.95
N ARG A 237 -21.28 -17.46 -7.93
CA ARG A 237 -20.27 -17.98 -8.87
C ARG A 237 -20.81 -18.17 -10.27
N ASP A 238 -22.09 -18.54 -10.37
CA ASP A 238 -22.76 -18.76 -11.64
C ASP A 238 -23.04 -17.42 -12.37
N GLU A 239 -22.89 -16.29 -11.68
CA GLU A 239 -22.98 -14.95 -12.25
C GLU A 239 -21.68 -14.48 -12.90
N ILE A 240 -20.56 -15.22 -12.75
CA ILE A 240 -19.28 -14.84 -13.37
C ILE A 240 -19.36 -15.06 -14.87
N GLN A 241 -19.10 -14.01 -15.64
CA GLN A 241 -19.12 -14.04 -17.10
C GLN A 241 -17.74 -13.76 -17.68
N PHE A 242 -17.45 -14.37 -18.82
CA PHE A 242 -16.23 -14.17 -19.59
C PHE A 242 -16.62 -13.61 -20.95
N THR A 243 -16.15 -12.42 -21.29
CA THR A 243 -16.47 -11.76 -22.55
C THR A 243 -15.24 -11.11 -23.16
N ARG A 244 -15.23 -10.98 -24.49
CA ARG A 244 -14.15 -10.29 -25.21
C ARG A 244 -14.08 -8.80 -24.86
N GLY A 245 -15.24 -8.14 -24.65
CA GLY A 245 -15.32 -6.70 -24.43
C GLY A 245 -15.02 -6.27 -23.00
N GLU A 246 -15.51 -7.03 -22.01
CA GLU A 246 -15.43 -6.68 -20.60
C GLU A 246 -14.46 -7.56 -19.80
N GLY A 247 -13.85 -8.57 -20.44
CA GLY A 247 -12.92 -9.49 -19.79
C GLY A 247 -13.63 -10.45 -18.86
N ILE A 248 -13.29 -10.43 -17.57
CA ILE A 248 -13.94 -11.25 -16.54
C ILE A 248 -14.85 -10.36 -15.71
N VAL A 249 -16.15 -10.62 -15.79
CA VAL A 249 -17.17 -9.87 -15.06
C VAL A 249 -17.53 -10.63 -13.79
N PHE A 250 -17.19 -10.04 -12.65
CA PHE A 250 -17.55 -10.56 -11.32
C PHE A 250 -18.82 -9.89 -10.78
N PRO A 251 -19.53 -10.53 -9.83
CA PRO A 251 -20.72 -9.97 -9.18
C PRO A 251 -20.51 -8.58 -8.59
N ARG A 252 -21.41 -7.65 -8.92
CA ARG A 252 -21.29 -6.22 -8.57
C ARG A 252 -21.20 -5.96 -7.06
N ARG A 253 -21.93 -6.73 -6.25
CA ARG A 253 -21.97 -6.59 -4.78
C ARG A 253 -20.58 -6.48 -4.16
N ILE A 254 -19.62 -7.29 -4.62
CA ILE A 254 -18.29 -7.33 -4.01
C ILE A 254 -17.57 -6.00 -4.23
N PHE A 255 -17.57 -5.48 -5.46
CA PHE A 255 -16.96 -4.20 -5.77
C PHE A 255 -17.67 -3.06 -5.07
N GLU A 256 -19.00 -3.09 -4.97
CA GLU A 256 -19.77 -2.09 -4.22
C GLU A 256 -19.37 -2.05 -2.75
N GLN A 257 -19.17 -3.20 -2.09
CA GLN A 257 -18.73 -3.25 -0.68
C GLN A 257 -17.29 -2.73 -0.51
N PHE A 258 -16.38 -3.03 -1.46
CA PHE A 258 -15.04 -2.46 -1.44
C PHE A 258 -15.06 -0.95 -1.64
N SER A 259 -15.80 -0.45 -2.64
CA SER A 259 -15.94 0.98 -2.92
C SER A 259 -16.56 1.71 -1.73
N LYS A 260 -17.57 1.12 -1.08
CA LYS A 260 -18.18 1.66 0.13
C LYS A 260 -17.17 1.80 1.27
N TYR A 261 -16.37 0.75 1.53
CA TYR A 261 -15.31 0.81 2.53
C TYR A 261 -14.27 1.90 2.23
N ILE A 262 -13.78 1.98 0.99
CA ILE A 262 -12.80 3.00 0.61
C ILE A 262 -13.38 4.41 0.76
N SER A 263 -14.63 4.62 0.34
CA SER A 263 -15.32 5.91 0.46
C SER A 263 -15.53 6.31 1.92
N GLU A 264 -16.02 5.41 2.78
CA GLU A 264 -16.31 5.73 4.18
C GLU A 264 -15.05 5.95 5.03
N THR A 265 -13.90 5.39 4.62
CA THR A 265 -12.63 5.48 5.36
C THR A 265 -11.57 6.36 4.70
N ARG A 266 -11.96 7.06 3.64
CA ARG A 266 -11.08 7.87 2.81
C ARG A 266 -10.35 8.94 3.61
N ASP A 267 -11.08 9.60 4.50
CA ASP A 267 -10.62 10.75 5.27
C ASP A 267 -10.21 10.34 6.70
N GLU A 268 -10.10 9.04 7.00
CA GLU A 268 -9.50 8.56 8.25
C GLU A 268 -7.99 8.82 8.28
N ILE A 269 -7.54 9.53 9.32
CA ILE A 269 -6.13 9.93 9.50
C ILE A 269 -5.41 8.93 10.40
N VAL A 270 -4.20 8.55 10.01
CA VAL A 270 -3.28 7.77 10.86
C VAL A 270 -2.39 8.74 11.62
N VAL A 271 -2.44 8.69 12.95
CA VAL A 271 -1.58 9.53 13.81
C VAL A 271 -0.16 8.97 13.82
N ILE A 272 0.79 9.77 13.34
CA ILE A 272 2.22 9.41 13.22
C ILE A 272 3.15 10.39 13.96
N GLY A 273 2.59 11.36 14.70
CA GLY A 273 3.36 12.37 15.45
C GLY A 273 2.61 12.78 16.72
N ASP A 274 2.91 12.10 17.83
CA ASP A 274 2.46 12.47 19.17
C ASP A 274 3.51 12.08 20.22
N LYS A 275 3.28 12.48 21.49
CA LYS A 275 4.22 12.20 22.59
C LYS A 275 4.51 10.72 22.80
N LYS A 276 3.58 9.81 22.48
CA LYS A 276 3.78 8.36 22.62
C LYS A 276 4.67 7.84 21.48
N ILE A 277 4.45 8.33 20.25
CA ILE A 277 5.32 8.04 19.11
C ILE A 277 6.73 8.58 19.31
N ASP A 278 6.88 9.77 19.91
CA ASP A 278 8.20 10.36 20.20
C ASP A 278 9.08 9.45 21.07
N ILE A 279 8.48 8.68 21.99
CA ILE A 279 9.23 7.73 22.84
C ILE A 279 9.88 6.65 21.96
N ILE A 280 9.15 6.13 20.98
CA ILE A 280 9.65 5.15 20.02
C ILE A 280 10.77 5.77 19.18
N MET A 281 10.57 6.97 18.66
CA MET A 281 11.56 7.63 17.80
C MET A 281 12.85 7.98 18.54
N ARG A 282 12.78 8.46 19.78
CA ARG A 282 13.98 8.69 20.62
C ARG A 282 14.74 7.41 20.92
N TYR A 283 14.03 6.29 21.12
CA TYR A 283 14.68 5.00 21.30
C TYR A 283 15.41 4.56 20.03
N LEU A 284 14.79 4.72 18.85
CA LEU A 284 15.44 4.44 17.57
C LEU A 284 16.71 5.28 17.41
N GLU A 285 16.63 6.59 17.68
CA GLU A 285 17.77 7.49 17.61
C GLU A 285 18.88 7.06 18.57
N LYS A 286 18.56 6.64 19.80
CA LYS A 286 19.56 6.14 20.75
C LYS A 286 20.31 4.92 20.21
N VAL A 287 19.59 3.93 19.67
CA VAL A 287 20.11 2.61 19.29
C VAL A 287 20.74 2.60 17.89
N LYS A 288 20.15 3.33 16.95
CA LYS A 288 20.54 3.33 15.53
C LYS A 288 21.17 4.63 15.07
N LYS A 289 21.12 5.70 15.88
CA LYS A 289 21.51 7.07 15.50
C LYS A 289 20.67 7.65 14.36
N VAL A 290 19.50 7.06 14.09
CA VAL A 290 18.59 7.46 13.01
C VAL A 290 17.33 8.09 13.61
N SER A 291 16.92 9.22 13.05
CA SER A 291 15.62 9.87 13.28
C SER A 291 14.99 10.26 11.94
N PRO A 292 13.67 10.08 11.74
CA PRO A 292 12.98 10.55 10.54
C PRO A 292 13.20 12.04 10.25
N SER A 293 13.31 12.87 11.30
CA SER A 293 13.51 14.31 11.18
C SER A 293 14.78 14.69 10.42
N ILE A 294 15.80 13.83 10.40
CA ILE A 294 17.05 14.07 9.66
C ILE A 294 16.79 14.18 8.15
N ILE A 295 15.97 13.28 7.58
CA ILE A 295 15.61 13.34 6.15
C ILE A 295 14.72 14.55 5.88
N GLU A 296 13.74 14.80 6.74
CA GLU A 296 12.82 15.94 6.59
C GLU A 296 13.58 17.27 6.62
N ASN A 297 14.49 17.45 7.57
CA ASN A 297 15.35 18.62 7.67
C ASN A 297 16.24 18.76 6.43
N TYR A 298 16.90 17.69 5.99
CA TYR A 298 17.73 17.70 4.78
C TYR A 298 16.95 18.06 3.52
N LEU A 299 15.70 17.62 3.40
CA LEU A 299 14.85 17.97 2.26
C LEU A 299 14.30 19.40 2.34
N SER A 300 14.27 19.99 3.53
CA SER A 300 13.79 21.35 3.77
C SER A 300 14.82 22.45 3.54
N VAL A 301 16.13 22.13 3.59
CA VAL A 301 17.18 23.12 3.30
C VAL A 301 17.13 23.59 1.85
N THR A 302 17.70 24.77 1.61
CA THR A 302 17.78 25.34 0.26
C THR A 302 18.81 24.61 -0.59
N ASP A 303 18.71 24.75 -1.91
CA ASP A 303 19.69 24.15 -2.80
C ASP A 303 21.09 24.71 -2.59
N ASP A 304 21.25 25.98 -2.21
CA ASP A 304 22.55 26.61 -1.95
C ASP A 304 23.27 26.02 -0.73
N GLU A 305 22.52 25.41 0.19
CA GLU A 305 23.04 24.72 1.37
C GLU A 305 23.33 23.24 1.11
N ARG A 306 22.97 22.71 -0.07
CA ARG A 306 23.25 21.33 -0.48
C ARG A 306 24.31 21.28 -1.59
N ALA A 307 25.21 20.30 -1.48
CA ALA A 307 26.02 19.92 -2.63
C ALA A 307 25.14 19.24 -3.71
N PHE A 308 24.08 18.54 -3.29
CA PHE A 308 23.14 17.88 -4.19
C PHE A 308 21.87 18.71 -4.42
N LYS A 309 21.68 19.18 -5.66
CA LYS A 309 20.58 20.08 -6.04
C LYS A 309 19.27 19.31 -6.29
N LEU A 310 18.18 19.80 -5.69
CA LEU A 310 16.83 19.23 -5.75
C LEU A 310 15.76 20.24 -6.21
N GLY A 311 16.06 21.54 -6.19
CA GLY A 311 15.09 22.63 -6.19
C GLY A 311 14.29 22.84 -7.47
N ASN A 312 14.79 22.42 -8.63
CA ASN A 312 14.18 22.69 -9.94
C ASN A 312 14.07 21.47 -10.86
N ASN A 313 14.35 20.28 -10.33
CA ASN A 313 14.41 19.07 -11.15
C ASN A 313 13.36 18.06 -10.69
N TYR A 314 12.60 17.50 -11.63
CA TYR A 314 11.73 16.36 -11.31
C TYR A 314 12.57 15.13 -10.95
N VAL A 315 13.74 14.97 -11.55
CA VAL A 315 14.67 13.90 -11.24
C VAL A 315 16.06 14.51 -11.18
N SER A 316 16.85 14.15 -10.18
CA SER A 316 18.26 14.53 -10.08
C SER A 316 19.15 13.29 -10.20
N VAL A 317 20.35 13.45 -10.76
CA VAL A 317 21.39 12.41 -10.80
C VAL A 317 22.56 12.86 -9.93
N ALA A 318 23.05 11.97 -9.08
CA ALA A 318 24.19 12.21 -8.22
C ALA A 318 25.30 11.22 -8.52
N GLU A 319 26.57 11.63 -8.42
CA GLU A 319 27.67 10.67 -8.36
C GLU A 319 27.44 9.69 -7.19
N ARG A 320 27.87 8.45 -7.37
CA ARG A 320 27.70 7.41 -6.35
C ARG A 320 28.24 7.87 -5.00
N ASN A 321 27.41 7.75 -3.96
CA ASN A 321 27.69 8.19 -2.58
C ASN A 321 27.68 9.71 -2.33
N LEU A 322 27.52 10.57 -3.34
CA LEU A 322 27.41 12.02 -3.13
C LEU A 322 26.23 12.35 -2.22
N LEU A 323 25.06 11.75 -2.47
CA LEU A 323 23.86 11.94 -1.63
C LEU A 323 24.10 11.53 -0.17
N VAL A 324 24.86 10.45 0.06
CA VAL A 324 25.19 9.97 1.41
C VAL A 324 26.13 10.96 2.11
N ASN A 325 27.16 11.41 1.41
CA ASN A 325 28.15 12.34 1.97
C ASN A 325 27.54 13.73 2.23
N ASP A 326 26.72 14.22 1.30
CA ASP A 326 26.01 15.50 1.45
C ASP A 326 25.02 15.45 2.62
N LEU A 327 24.23 14.37 2.74
CA LEU A 327 23.35 14.16 3.89
C LEU A 327 24.14 14.14 5.21
N ALA A 328 25.27 13.42 5.25
CA ALA A 328 26.09 13.31 6.46
C ALA A 328 26.66 14.67 6.90
N LEU A 329 27.21 15.43 5.96
CA LEU A 329 27.80 16.74 6.23
C LEU A 329 26.73 17.78 6.58
N ASN A 330 25.66 17.87 5.80
CA ASN A 330 24.61 18.87 5.97
C ASN A 330 23.84 18.66 7.29
N GLN A 331 23.62 17.41 7.72
CA GLN A 331 22.89 17.09 8.95
C GLN A 331 23.81 16.82 10.16
N GLY A 332 25.14 16.91 9.99
CA GLY A 332 26.09 16.69 11.09
C GLY A 332 26.05 15.26 11.68
N ILE A 333 25.78 14.25 10.85
CA ILE A 333 25.71 12.84 11.25
C ILE A 333 26.86 12.02 10.67
N SER A 334 27.08 10.81 11.20
CA SER A 334 28.10 9.92 10.63
C SER A 334 27.69 9.41 9.25
N VAL A 335 28.69 9.17 8.39
CA VAL A 335 28.49 8.57 7.05
C VAL A 335 27.76 7.24 7.14
N ASP A 336 28.05 6.41 8.14
CA ASP A 336 27.35 5.12 8.35
C ASP A 336 25.85 5.31 8.65
N THR A 337 25.51 6.36 9.41
CA THR A 337 24.11 6.69 9.72
C THR A 337 23.39 7.16 8.46
N ALA A 338 24.01 8.09 7.71
CA ALA A 338 23.46 8.57 6.44
C ALA A 338 23.28 7.42 5.45
N LYS A 339 24.27 6.54 5.33
CA LYS A 339 24.21 5.35 4.46
C LYS A 339 23.05 4.43 4.85
N LEU A 340 22.88 4.14 6.13
CA LEU A 340 21.76 3.32 6.61
C LEU A 340 20.41 3.93 6.23
N MET A 341 20.25 5.25 6.34
CA MET A 341 19.01 5.93 5.97
C MET A 341 18.74 5.87 4.46
N ILE A 342 19.75 6.21 3.65
CA ILE A 342 19.66 6.16 2.18
C ILE A 342 19.38 4.74 1.69
N GLU A 343 20.02 3.70 2.26
CA GLU A 343 19.77 2.30 1.88
C GLU A 343 18.31 1.86 2.11
N ASN A 344 17.61 2.42 3.11
CA ASN A 344 16.18 2.14 3.36
C ASN A 344 15.23 2.94 2.44
N LEU A 345 15.78 3.89 1.67
CA LEU A 345 15.11 4.66 0.63
C LEU A 345 15.54 4.23 -0.79
N THR A 346 16.51 3.33 -0.91
CA THR A 346 16.92 2.73 -2.19
C THR A 346 16.05 1.53 -2.56
N LEU A 347 15.44 1.56 -3.75
CA LEU A 347 14.60 0.50 -4.30
C LEU A 347 15.39 -0.76 -4.60
N ASN A 348 16.44 -0.65 -5.40
CA ASN A 348 17.18 -1.78 -5.98
C ASN A 348 18.35 -2.22 -5.08
N ASN A 349 18.11 -2.27 -3.77
CA ASN A 349 19.09 -2.76 -2.80
C ASN A 349 19.25 -4.30 -2.87
N LEU A 350 20.15 -4.87 -2.06
CA LEU A 350 20.39 -6.33 -2.06
C LEU A 350 19.14 -7.16 -1.72
N GLU A 351 18.21 -6.64 -0.94
CA GLU A 351 16.97 -7.33 -0.57
C GLU A 351 16.00 -7.42 -1.75
N PHE A 352 15.96 -6.38 -2.59
CA PHE A 352 15.14 -6.34 -3.81
C PHE A 352 15.35 -7.57 -4.70
N TYR A 353 16.61 -7.93 -4.96
CA TYR A 353 17.00 -9.04 -5.83
C TYR A 353 16.91 -10.42 -5.16
N ARG A 354 16.96 -10.49 -3.83
CA ARG A 354 16.84 -11.78 -3.09
C ARG A 354 15.41 -12.33 -3.06
N ASN A 355 14.41 -11.46 -3.16
CA ASN A 355 13.01 -11.84 -3.00
C ASN A 355 12.39 -12.34 -4.32
N LYS A 356 12.05 -13.64 -4.39
CA LYS A 356 11.43 -14.35 -5.54
C LYS A 356 9.91 -14.16 -5.69
N ILE A 357 9.36 -13.01 -5.28
CA ILE A 357 7.90 -12.89 -5.14
C ILE A 357 7.23 -12.62 -6.49
N GLU A 358 6.24 -13.46 -6.82
CA GLU A 358 5.47 -13.46 -8.08
C GLU A 358 4.43 -12.34 -8.18
N SER A 359 4.12 -11.64 -7.08
CA SER A 359 3.27 -10.44 -7.11
C SER A 359 3.86 -9.32 -6.25
N LEU A 360 4.05 -8.15 -6.87
CA LEU A 360 4.71 -6.97 -6.30
C LEU A 360 3.78 -6.13 -5.40
N VAL A 361 2.46 -6.36 -5.49
CA VAL A 361 1.46 -5.58 -4.76
C VAL A 361 1.48 -5.95 -3.28
N GLY A 362 1.91 -5.03 -2.42
CA GLY A 362 1.86 -5.17 -0.96
C GLY A 362 3.18 -5.51 -0.26
N GLU A 363 4.27 -5.73 -1.00
CA GLU A 363 5.60 -5.94 -0.42
C GLU A 363 6.24 -4.61 0.00
N PRO A 364 6.50 -4.35 1.31
CA PRO A 364 6.98 -3.06 1.78
C PRO A 364 8.32 -2.59 1.17
N ASN A 365 9.14 -3.53 0.70
CA ASN A 365 10.52 -3.31 0.27
C ASN A 365 10.69 -3.27 -1.27
N LYS A 366 9.60 -3.22 -2.04
CA LYS A 366 9.64 -3.13 -3.53
C LYS A 366 8.75 -2.02 -4.08
N ARG A 367 8.58 -0.95 -3.29
CA ARG A 367 7.66 0.14 -3.59
C ARG A 367 8.43 1.39 -3.95
N MET A 368 8.43 1.73 -5.23
CA MET A 368 9.10 2.91 -5.75
C MET A 368 8.71 4.19 -5.00
N PHE A 369 7.45 4.34 -4.59
CA PHE A 369 7.00 5.55 -3.87
C PHE A 369 7.34 5.56 -2.37
N ARG A 370 7.89 4.46 -1.84
CA ARG A 370 8.39 4.37 -0.45
C ARG A 370 9.91 4.34 -0.37
N SER A 371 10.56 3.80 -1.40
CA SER A 371 12.01 3.73 -1.57
C SER A 371 12.33 4.15 -3.02
N PRO A 372 12.37 5.45 -3.32
CA PRO A 372 12.42 5.95 -4.70
C PRO A 372 13.81 6.00 -5.31
N LEU A 373 14.87 5.87 -4.51
CA LEU A 373 16.23 6.01 -5.02
C LEU A 373 16.62 4.76 -5.81
N ILE A 374 17.25 4.93 -6.97
CA ILE A 374 17.73 3.83 -7.80
C ILE A 374 19.23 3.98 -7.96
N ASN A 375 19.99 2.99 -7.50
CA ASN A 375 21.45 3.04 -7.56
C ASN A 375 21.94 2.32 -8.83
N PHE A 376 22.77 3.01 -9.61
CA PHE A 376 23.59 2.46 -10.69
C PHE A 376 25.03 2.29 -10.19
N SER A 377 25.94 1.73 -11.00
CA SER A 377 27.38 1.59 -10.63
C SER A 377 28.02 2.93 -10.30
N ASN A 378 27.81 3.88 -11.21
CA ASN A 378 28.49 5.15 -11.29
C ASN A 378 27.67 6.30 -10.69
N PHE A 379 26.35 6.17 -10.66
CA PHE A 379 25.45 7.24 -10.22
C PHE A 379 24.27 6.73 -9.40
N ASP A 380 23.65 7.63 -8.63
CA ASP A 380 22.37 7.43 -7.96
C ASP A 380 21.31 8.30 -8.67
N LEU A 381 20.18 7.70 -9.05
CA LEU A 381 19.03 8.38 -9.64
C LEU A 381 18.01 8.72 -8.55
N VAL A 382 17.64 9.99 -8.47
CA VAL A 382 16.81 10.53 -7.39
C VAL A 382 15.56 11.21 -7.97
N PRO A 383 14.41 10.52 -8.04
CA PRO A 383 13.15 11.16 -8.38
C PRO A 383 12.72 12.10 -7.23
N VAL A 384 12.86 13.40 -7.43
CA VAL A 384 12.87 14.41 -6.35
C VAL A 384 11.57 14.45 -5.56
N PHE A 385 10.42 14.57 -6.22
CA PHE A 385 9.14 14.62 -5.52
C PHE A 385 8.78 13.27 -4.91
N SER A 386 9.18 12.15 -5.53
CA SER A 386 9.02 10.84 -4.89
C SER A 386 9.90 10.71 -3.65
N PHE A 387 11.11 11.28 -3.66
CA PHE A 387 11.98 11.35 -2.49
C PHE A 387 11.31 12.14 -1.36
N ARG A 388 10.75 13.32 -1.67
CA ARG A 388 9.94 14.11 -0.72
C ARG A 388 8.72 13.36 -0.20
N GLU A 389 7.97 12.67 -1.06
CA GLU A 389 6.80 11.88 -0.66
C GLU A 389 7.21 10.73 0.27
N SER A 390 8.27 9.99 -0.08
CA SER A 390 8.76 8.86 0.70
C SER A 390 9.24 9.24 2.10
N ALA A 391 9.79 10.45 2.27
CA ALA A 391 10.15 11.00 3.57
C ALA A 391 8.93 11.10 4.49
N ARG A 392 7.77 11.55 3.96
CA ARG A 392 6.50 11.62 4.73
C ARG A 392 6.03 10.25 5.21
N TYR A 393 6.35 9.18 4.48
CA TYR A 393 6.01 7.81 4.86
C TYR A 393 7.05 7.16 5.78
N PHE A 394 8.22 7.76 5.99
CA PHE A 394 9.36 7.11 6.63
C PHE A 394 9.05 6.72 8.09
N SER A 395 8.52 7.66 8.87
CA SER A 395 8.06 7.42 10.25
C SER A 395 7.03 6.29 10.33
N TYR A 396 6.04 6.31 9.43
CA TYR A 396 5.01 5.27 9.40
C TYR A 396 5.60 3.88 9.07
N ARG A 397 6.54 3.80 8.13
CA ARG A 397 7.22 2.53 7.78
C ARG A 397 8.03 1.97 8.96
N ILE A 398 8.66 2.83 9.76
CA ILE A 398 9.35 2.43 10.99
C ILE A 398 8.36 1.86 12.01
N LEU A 399 7.23 2.54 12.23
CA LEU A 399 6.19 2.12 13.18
C LEU A 399 5.54 0.81 12.77
N ARG A 400 5.34 0.59 11.47
CA ARG A 400 4.89 -0.69 10.90
C ARG A 400 5.96 -1.77 10.88
N THR A 401 7.18 -1.46 11.33
CA THR A 401 8.35 -2.35 11.32
C THR A 401 8.74 -2.84 9.93
N ASP A 402 8.34 -2.12 8.88
CA ASP A 402 8.70 -2.40 7.49
C ASP A 402 10.20 -2.18 7.26
N ILE A 403 10.77 -1.17 7.94
CA ILE A 403 12.18 -0.78 7.85
C ILE A 403 12.81 -0.67 9.23
N LEU A 404 14.14 -0.71 9.28
CA LEU A 404 14.95 -0.50 10.48
C LEU A 404 14.57 -1.39 11.69
N ASN A 405 13.89 -2.51 11.48
CA ASN A 405 13.39 -3.39 12.55
C ASN A 405 14.46 -4.36 13.10
N LYS A 406 15.47 -4.72 12.30
CA LYS A 406 16.50 -5.69 12.68
C LYS A 406 17.40 -5.14 13.79
N LYS A 407 17.67 -5.96 14.80
CA LYS A 407 18.59 -5.68 15.91
C LYS A 407 18.14 -4.56 16.88
N ASN A 408 16.84 -4.28 16.99
CA ASN A 408 16.32 -3.31 17.97
C ASN A 408 15.99 -3.93 19.34
N GLY A 409 16.05 -5.27 19.47
CA GLY A 409 15.85 -5.98 20.74
C GLY A 409 14.40 -6.03 21.23
N LYS A 410 14.21 -6.62 22.42
CA LYS A 410 12.87 -6.80 23.05
C LYS A 410 12.22 -5.47 23.44
N GLU A 411 13.04 -4.50 23.83
CA GLU A 411 12.56 -3.19 24.27
C GLU A 411 11.85 -2.42 23.14
N TRP A 412 12.34 -2.51 21.91
CA TRP A 412 11.66 -1.95 20.74
C TRP A 412 10.26 -2.54 20.54
N ALA A 413 10.14 -3.88 20.59
CA ALA A 413 8.86 -4.55 20.44
C ALA A 413 7.87 -4.13 21.54
N ARG A 414 8.36 -3.97 22.77
CA ARG A 414 7.57 -3.45 23.91
C ARG A 414 7.09 -2.02 23.66
N LEU A 415 7.99 -1.12 23.23
CA LEU A 415 7.66 0.27 22.97
C LEU A 415 6.65 0.42 21.84
N ILE A 416 6.80 -0.31 20.73
CA ILE A 416 5.83 -0.33 19.62
C ILE A 416 4.46 -0.79 20.12
N LYS A 417 4.42 -1.91 20.86
CA LYS A 417 3.18 -2.46 21.41
C LYS A 417 2.45 -1.42 22.26
N GLU A 418 3.10 -0.87 23.27
CA GLU A 418 2.48 0.04 24.24
C GLU A 418 2.11 1.42 23.67
N ASN A 419 2.94 1.96 22.77
CA ASN A 419 2.84 3.35 22.33
C ASN A 419 2.24 3.52 20.93
N PHE A 420 2.14 2.46 20.14
CA PHE A 420 1.57 2.49 18.79
C PHE A 420 0.41 1.49 18.62
N ASP A 421 0.60 0.21 18.94
CA ASP A 421 -0.44 -0.80 18.71
C ASP A 421 -1.61 -0.69 19.70
N GLU A 422 -1.29 -0.53 20.99
CA GLU A 422 -2.24 -0.41 22.10
C GLU A 422 -2.44 1.04 22.56
N ARG A 423 -2.07 2.00 21.69
CA ARG A 423 -2.09 3.43 22.00
C ARG A 423 -3.46 3.91 22.51
N LEU A 424 -4.54 3.33 21.98
CA LEU A 424 -5.94 3.65 22.27
C LEU A 424 -6.57 2.75 23.35
N LEU A 425 -5.81 1.85 23.95
CA LEU A 425 -6.32 0.97 25.00
C LEU A 425 -6.85 1.73 26.24
N PRO A 426 -6.21 2.83 26.70
CA PRO A 426 -6.77 3.64 27.79
C PRO A 426 -8.14 4.24 27.45
N GLU A 427 -8.32 4.73 26.21
CA GLU A 427 -9.60 5.28 25.77
C GLU A 427 -10.67 4.20 25.68
N LEU A 428 -10.32 3.01 25.19
CA LEU A 428 -11.21 1.86 25.18
C LEU A 428 -11.65 1.47 26.61
N LYS A 429 -10.74 1.54 27.59
CA LYS A 429 -11.06 1.34 29.00
C LYS A 429 -12.07 2.36 29.50
N ASP A 430 -11.88 3.64 29.19
CA ASP A 430 -12.78 4.72 29.62
C ASP A 430 -14.20 4.55 29.05
N ILE A 431 -14.32 3.95 27.86
CA ILE A 431 -15.62 3.58 27.29
C ILE A 431 -16.24 2.41 28.06
N ALA A 432 -15.47 1.36 28.36
CA ALA A 432 -15.94 0.20 29.10
C ALA A 432 -16.37 0.53 30.54
N LEU A 433 -15.67 1.48 31.19
CA LEU A 433 -15.98 1.96 32.54
C LEU A 433 -17.38 2.58 32.67
N LYS A 434 -18.02 2.94 31.55
CA LYS A 434 -19.42 3.43 31.53
C LYS A 434 -20.44 2.31 31.76
N PHE A 435 -20.05 1.06 31.54
CA PHE A 435 -20.89 -0.13 31.72
C PHE A 435 -20.51 -0.89 32.99
N ASP A 436 -19.22 -0.96 33.32
CA ASP A 436 -18.71 -1.65 34.50
C ASP A 436 -17.52 -0.89 35.10
N ILE A 437 -17.68 -0.42 36.34
CA ILE A 437 -16.61 0.26 37.10
C ILE A 437 -15.38 -0.62 37.33
N ASN A 438 -15.51 -1.95 37.19
CA ASN A 438 -14.42 -2.90 37.37
C ASN A 438 -13.74 -3.30 36.05
N ALA A 439 -14.05 -2.63 34.94
CA ALA A 439 -13.40 -2.90 33.66
C ALA A 439 -11.87 -2.81 33.77
N LYS A 440 -11.17 -3.81 33.23
CA LYS A 440 -9.70 -3.88 33.24
C LYS A 440 -9.14 -4.06 31.85
N THR A 441 -7.93 -3.53 31.67
CA THR A 441 -7.14 -3.69 30.46
C THR A 441 -5.78 -4.32 30.74
N ASN A 442 -5.12 -4.86 29.72
CA ASN A 442 -3.81 -5.54 29.82
C ASN A 442 -3.80 -6.60 30.92
N TYR A 443 -4.81 -7.47 30.90
CA TYR A 443 -5.02 -8.47 31.93
C TYR A 443 -4.32 -9.79 31.60
N TYR A 444 -3.28 -10.12 32.37
CA TYR A 444 -2.45 -11.31 32.15
C TYR A 444 -2.95 -12.52 32.96
N LEU A 445 -3.64 -13.44 32.30
CA LEU A 445 -4.14 -14.69 32.91
C LEU A 445 -3.02 -15.62 33.36
N ASN A 446 -1.87 -15.60 32.67
CA ASN A 446 -0.67 -16.33 33.09
C ASN A 446 -0.06 -15.79 34.41
N GLN A 447 -0.51 -14.61 34.87
CA GLN A 447 -0.12 -13.99 36.14
C GLN A 447 -1.22 -14.07 37.21
N SER A 448 -2.39 -14.66 36.91
CA SER A 448 -3.52 -14.86 37.83
C SER A 448 -3.09 -15.35 39.22
N LYS A 449 -3.75 -14.88 40.27
CA LYS A 449 -3.48 -15.35 41.65
C LYS A 449 -3.86 -16.83 41.84
N HIS A 450 -4.70 -17.38 40.97
CA HIS A 450 -5.16 -18.76 41.00
C HIS A 450 -4.22 -19.67 40.18
N LYS A 451 -3.60 -20.64 40.86
CA LYS A 451 -2.57 -21.51 40.25
C LYS A 451 -3.16 -22.41 39.17
N GLU A 452 -4.42 -22.77 39.32
CA GLU A 452 -5.22 -23.59 38.41
C GLU A 452 -5.37 -22.89 37.07
N ILE A 453 -5.72 -21.60 37.06
CA ILE A 453 -5.81 -20.78 35.84
C ILE A 453 -4.45 -20.71 35.16
N LYS A 454 -3.38 -20.39 35.90
CA LYS A 454 -2.00 -20.35 35.36
C LYS A 454 -1.61 -21.66 34.67
N LYS A 455 -1.93 -22.80 35.30
CA LYS A 455 -1.63 -24.14 34.76
C LYS A 455 -2.47 -24.43 33.52
N LEU A 456 -3.75 -24.03 33.51
CA LEU A 456 -4.65 -24.20 32.38
C LEU A 456 -4.14 -23.43 31.15
N ILE A 457 -3.85 -22.14 31.31
CA ILE A 457 -3.37 -21.26 30.21
C ILE A 457 -2.11 -21.84 29.56
N LYS A 458 -1.11 -22.24 30.38
CA LYS A 458 0.15 -22.81 29.89
C LYS A 458 -0.04 -24.16 29.20
N SER A 459 -0.78 -25.09 29.83
CA SER A 459 -0.94 -26.46 29.33
C SER A 459 -1.76 -26.51 28.03
N LYS A 460 -2.80 -25.68 27.93
CA LYS A 460 -3.68 -25.63 26.77
C LYS A 460 -3.19 -24.70 25.66
N LYS A 461 -2.12 -23.92 25.88
CA LYS A 461 -1.64 -22.88 24.95
C LYS A 461 -2.77 -21.92 24.56
N ILE A 462 -3.42 -21.34 25.56
CA ILE A 462 -4.47 -20.32 25.41
C ILE A 462 -3.79 -18.94 25.36
N MET A 463 -4.46 -17.93 24.82
CA MET A 463 -3.98 -16.55 24.93
C MET A 463 -3.73 -16.17 26.39
N GLU A 464 -2.59 -15.55 26.66
CA GLU A 464 -2.13 -15.26 28.03
C GLU A 464 -2.57 -13.88 28.51
N GLU A 465 -2.85 -12.98 27.59
CA GLU A 465 -3.19 -11.58 27.81
C GLU A 465 -4.56 -11.30 27.19
N ILE A 466 -5.38 -10.56 27.93
CA ILE A 466 -6.65 -10.00 27.47
C ILE A 466 -6.50 -8.48 27.47
N ASP A 467 -6.71 -7.86 26.31
CA ASP A 467 -6.56 -6.41 26.18
C ASP A 467 -7.65 -5.67 26.96
N LEU A 468 -8.91 -6.14 26.93
CA LEU A 468 -10.02 -5.60 27.72
C LEU A 468 -10.97 -6.71 28.19
N PHE A 469 -11.39 -6.66 29.46
CA PHE A 469 -12.60 -7.37 29.90
C PHE A 469 -13.45 -6.52 30.86
N PHE A 470 -14.75 -6.80 30.88
CA PHE A 470 -15.72 -6.22 31.82
C PHE A 470 -17.00 -7.07 31.92
N ILE A 471 -17.81 -6.86 32.96
CA ILE A 471 -19.10 -7.55 33.14
C ILE A 471 -20.24 -6.55 33.10
N TYR A 472 -21.19 -6.77 32.18
CA TYR A 472 -22.42 -5.96 32.08
C TYR A 472 -23.61 -6.88 31.86
N ASP A 473 -24.72 -6.64 32.57
CA ASP A 473 -25.95 -7.45 32.49
C ASP A 473 -25.71 -8.97 32.53
N SER A 474 -24.92 -9.42 33.52
CA SER A 474 -24.51 -10.82 33.69
C SER A 474 -23.75 -11.42 32.49
N THR A 475 -23.16 -10.60 31.63
CA THR A 475 -22.37 -11.05 30.49
C THR A 475 -20.92 -10.61 30.67
N LEU A 476 -19.99 -11.56 30.59
CA LEU A 476 -18.55 -11.30 30.54
C LEU A 476 -18.16 -10.95 29.10
N TYR A 477 -17.73 -9.72 28.90
CA TYR A 477 -17.22 -9.24 27.63
C TYR A 477 -15.70 -9.33 27.62
N ILE A 478 -15.14 -9.96 26.59
CA ILE A 478 -13.69 -10.08 26.37
C ILE A 478 -13.37 -9.53 24.98
N TYR A 479 -12.51 -8.52 24.95
CA TYR A 479 -12.10 -7.85 23.73
C TYR A 479 -10.59 -7.84 23.56
N ASP A 480 -10.17 -8.00 22.31
CA ASP A 480 -8.79 -7.90 21.87
C ASP A 480 -8.63 -6.63 21.02
N LEU A 481 -7.68 -5.74 21.34
CA LEU A 481 -7.43 -4.51 20.61
C LEU A 481 -6.37 -4.77 19.54
N LYS A 482 -6.63 -4.39 18.29
CA LYS A 482 -5.72 -4.63 17.17
C LYS A 482 -5.52 -3.43 16.28
N ASN A 483 -4.25 -3.17 15.95
CA ASN A 483 -3.84 -2.14 14.99
C ASN A 483 -3.46 -2.75 13.64
N TYR A 484 -4.46 -3.06 12.82
CA TYR A 484 -4.22 -3.59 11.47
C TYR A 484 -3.81 -2.51 10.45
N GLY A 485 -4.00 -1.22 10.77
CA GLY A 485 -3.90 -0.11 9.83
C GLY A 485 -5.11 -0.03 8.88
N LEU A 486 -5.07 0.95 7.97
CA LEU A 486 -6.09 1.12 6.92
C LEU A 486 -5.74 0.24 5.71
N ALA A 487 -6.69 -0.55 5.23
CA ALA A 487 -6.54 -1.27 3.98
C ALA A 487 -6.91 -0.34 2.81
N ARG A 488 -6.01 -0.22 1.84
CA ARG A 488 -6.19 0.65 0.67
C ARG A 488 -6.19 -0.13 -0.66
N ASN A 489 -6.14 -1.46 -0.61
CA ASN A 489 -6.35 -2.33 -1.77
C ASN A 489 -6.98 -3.67 -1.35
N MET A 490 -7.52 -4.41 -2.33
CA MET A 490 -8.25 -5.66 -2.10
C MET A 490 -7.40 -6.73 -1.41
N ARG A 491 -6.11 -6.83 -1.75
CA ARG A 491 -5.18 -7.76 -1.10
C ARG A 491 -5.03 -7.51 0.39
N GLN A 492 -4.88 -6.24 0.78
CA GLN A 492 -4.82 -5.84 2.19
C GLN A 492 -6.13 -6.16 2.89
N CYS A 493 -7.27 -5.87 2.27
CA CYS A 493 -8.58 -6.22 2.82
C CYS A 493 -8.73 -7.73 3.06
N LYS A 494 -8.36 -8.54 2.05
CA LYS A 494 -8.29 -10.00 2.16
C LYS A 494 -7.38 -10.46 3.29
N SER A 495 -6.18 -9.90 3.39
CA SER A 495 -5.22 -10.26 4.43
C SER A 495 -5.78 -9.98 5.83
N ILE A 496 -6.32 -8.77 6.06
CA ILE A 496 -6.93 -8.39 7.34
C ILE A 496 -8.08 -9.31 7.70
N ILE A 497 -9.03 -9.53 6.79
CA ILE A 497 -10.22 -10.34 7.07
C ILE A 497 -9.83 -11.80 7.23
N ASN A 498 -9.31 -12.43 6.16
CA ASN A 498 -9.12 -13.88 6.10
C ASN A 498 -7.96 -14.40 6.95
N THR A 499 -6.93 -13.57 7.17
CA THR A 499 -5.75 -13.99 7.93
C THR A 499 -5.77 -13.44 9.34
N SER A 500 -5.86 -12.12 9.51
CA SER A 500 -5.64 -11.51 10.83
C SER A 500 -6.84 -11.69 11.75
N ILE A 501 -8.04 -11.27 11.32
CA ILE A 501 -9.25 -11.30 12.15
C ILE A 501 -9.67 -12.74 12.49
N TYR A 502 -9.69 -13.66 11.51
CA TYR A 502 -10.04 -15.05 11.80
C TYR A 502 -9.06 -15.72 12.77
N LYS A 503 -7.76 -15.43 12.69
CA LYS A 503 -6.77 -15.96 13.64
C LYS A 503 -7.03 -15.46 15.05
N GLU A 504 -7.32 -14.17 15.23
CA GLU A 504 -7.64 -13.63 16.56
C GLU A 504 -8.95 -14.18 17.11
N PHE A 505 -10.01 -14.28 16.29
CA PHE A 505 -11.24 -14.96 16.72
C PHE A 505 -11.00 -16.42 17.10
N SER A 506 -10.12 -17.14 16.40
CA SER A 506 -9.78 -18.52 16.78
C SER A 506 -9.13 -18.59 18.17
N LYS A 507 -8.30 -17.62 18.54
CA LYS A 507 -7.69 -17.55 19.88
C LYS A 507 -8.75 -17.21 20.94
N LEU A 508 -9.58 -16.20 20.69
CA LEU A 508 -10.66 -15.78 21.58
C LEU A 508 -11.71 -16.88 21.80
N ARG A 509 -12.09 -17.61 20.73
CA ARG A 509 -13.02 -18.76 20.85
C ARG A 509 -12.44 -19.86 21.72
N LYS A 510 -11.14 -20.17 21.54
CA LYS A 510 -10.46 -21.16 22.38
C LYS A 510 -10.45 -20.74 23.86
N LEU A 511 -10.21 -19.45 24.14
CA LEU A 511 -10.33 -18.91 25.50
C LEU A 511 -11.76 -19.05 26.03
N LYS A 512 -12.76 -18.61 25.27
CA LYS A 512 -14.18 -18.71 25.63
C LYS A 512 -14.58 -20.16 25.98
N THR A 513 -14.24 -21.13 25.13
CA THR A 513 -14.53 -22.55 25.40
C THR A 513 -13.91 -23.05 26.70
N GLU A 514 -12.69 -22.62 27.02
CA GLU A 514 -12.01 -23.05 28.24
C GLU A 514 -12.58 -22.34 29.48
N ILE A 515 -13.08 -21.10 29.35
CA ILE A 515 -13.84 -20.42 30.40
C ILE A 515 -15.18 -21.12 30.65
N GLU A 516 -15.92 -21.47 29.59
CA GLU A 516 -17.20 -22.19 29.71
C GLU A 516 -17.02 -23.55 30.38
N ALA A 517 -15.98 -24.29 30.00
CA ALA A 517 -15.67 -25.60 30.58
C ALA A 517 -15.25 -25.55 32.06
N HIS A 518 -14.72 -24.41 32.52
CA HIS A 518 -14.23 -24.22 33.89
C HIS A 518 -14.85 -22.98 34.53
N LYS A 519 -16.16 -22.79 34.33
CA LYS A 519 -16.87 -21.55 34.66
C LYS A 519 -16.63 -21.07 36.09
N GLU A 520 -16.81 -21.95 37.08
CA GLU A 520 -16.65 -21.61 38.50
C GLU A 520 -15.24 -21.07 38.80
N LEU A 521 -14.20 -21.62 38.17
CA LEU A 521 -12.82 -21.18 38.35
C LEU A 521 -12.63 -19.75 37.82
N PHE A 522 -13.20 -19.43 36.66
CA PHE A 522 -13.08 -18.12 36.05
C PHE A 522 -14.03 -17.08 36.65
N GLU A 523 -15.12 -17.48 37.28
CA GLU A 523 -15.96 -16.56 38.07
C GLU A 523 -15.24 -16.00 39.29
N VAL A 524 -14.30 -16.76 39.87
CA VAL A 524 -13.42 -16.26 40.95
C VAL A 524 -12.44 -15.20 40.42
N GLU A 525 -12.00 -15.33 39.17
CA GLU A 525 -11.03 -14.42 38.54
C GLU A 525 -11.69 -13.13 38.02
N PHE A 526 -12.81 -13.25 37.31
CA PHE A 526 -13.44 -12.14 36.60
C PHE A 526 -14.65 -11.54 37.34
N GLY A 527 -15.28 -12.29 38.24
CA GLY A 527 -16.61 -11.98 38.80
C GLY A 527 -17.68 -12.92 38.25
N ARG A 528 -18.90 -12.88 38.82
CA ARG A 528 -20.01 -13.77 38.38
C ARG A 528 -20.57 -13.34 37.02
N PHE A 529 -20.80 -14.31 36.13
CA PHE A 529 -21.41 -14.07 34.81
C PHE A 529 -22.23 -15.29 34.35
N ILE A 530 -23.23 -15.05 33.50
CA ILE A 530 -24.06 -16.08 32.87
C ILE A 530 -23.55 -16.36 31.45
N HIS A 531 -23.34 -15.31 30.67
CA HIS A 531 -22.94 -15.38 29.26
C HIS A 531 -21.51 -14.86 29.04
N ILE A 532 -20.93 -15.22 27.89
CA ILE A 532 -19.60 -14.75 27.48
C ILE A 532 -19.68 -14.25 26.05
N GLU A 533 -19.33 -12.99 25.85
CA GLU A 533 -19.24 -12.34 24.54
C GLU A 533 -17.78 -12.02 24.23
N ILE A 534 -17.34 -12.40 23.02
CA ILE A 534 -15.98 -12.15 22.55
C ILE A 534 -16.02 -11.23 21.33
N GLY A 535 -15.06 -10.30 21.25
CA GLY A 535 -14.96 -9.41 20.12
C GLY A 535 -13.54 -8.89 19.89
N ILE A 536 -13.39 -8.19 18.77
CA ILE A 536 -12.13 -7.52 18.41
C ILE A 536 -12.46 -6.03 18.27
N VAL A 537 -11.68 -5.19 18.96
CA VAL A 537 -11.69 -3.74 18.74
C VAL A 537 -10.52 -3.39 17.84
N THR A 538 -10.74 -2.55 16.82
CA THR A 538 -9.66 -2.14 15.91
C THR A 538 -9.37 -0.65 16.02
N VAL A 539 -8.10 -0.26 15.91
CA VAL A 539 -7.69 1.15 15.97
C VAL A 539 -8.32 1.97 14.82
N ASN A 540 -8.43 1.37 13.64
CA ASN A 540 -9.04 1.98 12.46
C ASN A 540 -10.23 1.15 11.97
N THR A 541 -11.08 1.74 11.12
CA THR A 541 -12.16 0.98 10.47
C THR A 541 -11.59 -0.10 9.54
N THR A 542 -12.09 -1.33 9.68
CA THR A 542 -11.68 -2.46 8.84
C THR A 542 -12.75 -2.81 7.81
N PRO A 543 -12.38 -3.50 6.72
CA PRO A 543 -13.36 -3.94 5.73
C PRO A 543 -14.30 -5.05 6.26
N TYR A 544 -14.05 -5.63 7.43
CA TYR A 544 -14.79 -6.81 7.92
C TYR A 544 -16.32 -6.60 7.94
N LYS A 545 -16.80 -5.47 8.49
CA LYS A 545 -18.24 -5.18 8.63
C LYS A 545 -19.01 -5.05 7.31
N TYR A 546 -18.31 -4.87 6.20
CA TYR A 546 -18.90 -4.75 4.86
C TYR A 546 -19.13 -6.12 4.21
N PHE A 547 -18.45 -7.15 4.71
CA PHE A 547 -18.52 -8.50 4.14
C PHE A 547 -19.09 -9.54 5.11
N PHE A 548 -18.95 -9.33 6.42
CA PHE A 548 -19.31 -10.32 7.44
C PHE A 548 -20.00 -9.68 8.64
N ASN A 549 -20.82 -10.48 9.32
CA ASN A 549 -21.42 -10.14 10.61
C ASN A 549 -20.54 -10.68 11.74
N GLY A 550 -20.27 -9.86 12.76
CA GLY A 550 -19.51 -10.24 13.94
C GLY A 550 -19.14 -9.04 14.81
N ARG A 551 -18.69 -9.29 16.04
CA ARG A 551 -18.25 -8.24 16.98
C ARG A 551 -16.83 -7.76 16.66
N VAL A 552 -16.66 -7.19 15.46
CA VAL A 552 -15.45 -6.45 15.05
C VAL A 552 -15.83 -4.99 14.94
N ILE A 553 -15.35 -4.17 15.86
CA ILE A 553 -15.79 -2.78 16.01
C ILE A 553 -14.55 -1.88 16.01
N SER A 554 -14.59 -0.76 15.30
CA SER A 554 -13.47 0.17 15.32
C SER A 554 -13.59 1.24 16.42
N MET A 555 -12.45 1.78 16.86
CA MET A 555 -12.40 2.92 17.79
C MET A 555 -13.19 4.14 17.26
N PRO A 556 -13.09 4.55 15.98
CA PRO A 556 -13.95 5.60 15.42
C PRO A 556 -15.46 5.33 15.54
N GLU A 557 -15.90 4.07 15.44
CA GLU A 557 -17.30 3.70 15.64
C GLU A 557 -17.70 3.78 17.12
N LEU A 558 -16.85 3.31 18.02
CA LEU A 558 -17.09 3.37 19.46
C LEU A 558 -17.16 4.81 19.99
N GLN A 559 -16.32 5.71 19.47
CA GLN A 559 -16.36 7.14 19.80
C GLN A 559 -17.69 7.79 19.43
N LYS A 560 -18.35 7.32 18.37
CA LYS A 560 -19.68 7.79 17.95
C LYS A 560 -20.79 7.11 18.74
N ASN A 561 -20.66 5.82 19.03
CA ASN A 561 -21.66 5.04 19.75
C ASN A 561 -21.02 4.00 20.68
N HIS A 562 -20.88 4.36 21.96
CA HIS A 562 -20.31 3.49 22.99
C HIS A 562 -21.10 2.18 23.19
N LYS A 563 -22.41 2.17 22.86
CA LYS A 563 -23.25 0.98 23.03
C LYS A 563 -22.88 -0.17 22.10
N LEU A 564 -22.07 0.07 21.07
CA LEU A 564 -21.55 -1.00 20.22
C LEU A 564 -20.68 -2.00 21.01
N LEU A 565 -20.17 -1.62 22.18
CA LEU A 565 -19.36 -2.49 23.02
C LEU A 565 -20.17 -3.59 23.75
N ILE A 566 -21.50 -3.47 23.86
CA ILE A 566 -22.39 -4.41 24.59
C ILE A 566 -23.28 -5.23 23.68
#